data_AF-A0A968MUY2-F1
#
_entry.id   AF-A0A968MUY2-F1
#
_cell.length_a   1.000
_cell.length_b   1.000
_cell.length_c   1.000
_cell.angle_alpha   90.00
_cell.angle_beta   90.00
_cell.angle_gamma   90.00
#
_symmetry.space_group_name_H-M   'P 1'
#
loop_
_entity.id
_entity.type
_entity.pdbx_description
1 polymer ?
#
loop_
_entity_poly.entity_id
_entity_poly.type
_entity_poly.pdbx_seq_one_letter_code
_entity_poly.pdbx_strand_id
1 'polypeptide(L)'
;MHTILSRKVINNQITFARYPAFTITELAVSLLISGLIVLAAFNVMDGFSSLAAKTTLQNNIHLEKIQFFKAISEDMGKAKTIKHYDDETIFYLPDEQEISYKIEYDGVVRTIGEVSDTISIVITSWHMIYQNKLPTALEMEVTSETTDIELYRILKRYDNEVLMNLTSLKTE
;
A
#
# COMPACT_ATOMS: atom_id res chain seq x y z
N MET A 1 74.99 -72.34 -14.16
CA MET A 1 74.31 -71.32 -14.97
C MET A 1 72.85 -71.74 -15.13
N HIS A 2 71.95 -71.19 -14.31
CA HIS A 2 70.50 -71.20 -14.56
C HIS A 2 69.91 -69.99 -13.84
N THR A 3 69.36 -69.09 -14.65
CA THR A 3 68.84 -67.77 -14.26
C THR A 3 67.44 -67.94 -13.68
N ILE A 4 67.21 -67.48 -12.45
CA ILE A 4 65.86 -67.36 -11.88
C ILE A 4 65.45 -65.89 -12.01
N LEU A 5 64.50 -65.62 -12.92
CA LEU A 5 63.84 -64.34 -13.06
C LEU A 5 62.92 -64.11 -11.85
N SER A 6 63.36 -63.29 -10.90
CA SER A 6 62.50 -62.87 -9.78
C SER A 6 61.53 -61.80 -10.26
N ARG A 7 60.24 -62.15 -10.36
CA ARG A 7 59.14 -61.21 -10.61
C ARG A 7 59.07 -60.21 -9.45
N LYS A 8 59.32 -58.94 -9.73
CA LYS A 8 59.02 -57.84 -8.81
C LYS A 8 57.50 -57.64 -8.81
N VAL A 9 56.82 -58.20 -7.80
CA VAL A 9 55.39 -57.93 -7.56
C VAL A 9 55.28 -56.51 -7.03
N ILE A 10 54.78 -55.59 -7.85
CA ILE A 10 54.41 -54.24 -7.40
C ILE A 10 53.04 -54.38 -6.72
N ASN A 11 53.05 -54.43 -5.38
CA ASN A 11 51.83 -54.32 -4.59
C ASN A 11 51.34 -52.88 -4.64
N ASN A 12 50.41 -52.59 -5.57
CA ASN A 12 49.61 -51.38 -5.50
C ASN A 12 48.63 -51.52 -4.32
N GLN A 13 49.01 -50.99 -3.16
CA GLN A 13 48.05 -50.78 -2.08
C GLN A 13 47.15 -49.61 -2.45
N ILE A 14 45.96 -49.90 -2.93
CA ILE A 14 44.86 -48.93 -3.01
C ILE A 14 44.40 -48.68 -1.57
N THR A 15 44.87 -47.60 -0.95
CA THR A 15 44.30 -47.10 0.30
C THR A 15 42.91 -46.53 0.01
N PHE A 16 41.87 -47.32 0.25
CA PHE A 16 40.52 -46.80 0.40
C PHE A 16 40.49 -45.91 1.64
N ALA A 17 40.31 -44.60 1.45
CA ALA A 17 39.97 -43.71 2.55
C ALA A 17 38.66 -44.22 3.16
N ARG A 18 38.74 -44.84 4.34
CA ARG A 18 37.57 -45.27 5.09
C ARG A 18 36.91 -44.02 5.64
N TYR A 19 35.82 -43.59 5.02
CA TYR A 19 34.93 -42.62 5.65
C TYR A 19 34.50 -43.20 7.01
N PRO A 20 34.62 -42.45 8.13
CA PRO A 20 34.20 -42.96 9.41
C PRO A 20 32.70 -43.28 9.34
N ALA A 21 32.36 -44.51 9.73
CA ALA A 21 30.96 -44.91 9.85
C ALA A 21 30.34 -44.11 11.00
N PHE A 22 29.38 -43.25 10.69
CA PHE A 22 28.62 -42.52 11.70
C PHE A 22 27.88 -43.50 12.60
N THR A 23 27.95 -43.28 13.91
CA THR A 23 27.13 -44.03 14.86
C THR A 23 25.66 -43.65 14.68
N ILE A 24 24.75 -44.57 14.99
CA ILE A 24 23.29 -44.31 14.93
C ILE A 24 22.93 -43.07 15.76
N THR A 25 23.62 -42.87 16.88
CA THR A 25 23.47 -41.70 17.75
C THR A 25 23.89 -40.40 17.06
N GLU A 26 25.03 -40.36 16.38
CA GLU A 26 25.46 -39.18 15.62
C GLU A 26 24.46 -38.84 14.50
N LEU A 27 23.96 -39.85 13.79
CA LEU A 27 22.94 -39.66 12.76
C LEU A 27 21.63 -39.10 13.32
N ALA A 28 21.17 -39.63 14.47
CA ALA A 28 19.98 -39.14 15.14
C ALA A 28 20.14 -37.67 15.61
N VAL A 29 21.29 -37.33 16.19
CA VAL A 29 21.60 -35.96 16.63
C VAL A 29 21.69 -35.01 15.44
N SER A 30 22.34 -35.40 14.35
CA SER A 30 22.41 -34.59 13.13
C SER A 30 21.02 -34.32 12.55
N LEU A 31 20.14 -35.33 12.47
CA LEU A 31 18.76 -35.15 12.00
C LEU A 31 17.95 -34.21 12.90
N LEU A 32 18.15 -34.31 14.22
CA LEU A 32 17.47 -33.44 15.20
C LEU A 32 17.91 -31.99 15.04
N ILE A 33 19.23 -31.74 14.91
CA ILE A 33 19.78 -30.41 14.66
C ILE A 33 19.28 -29.86 13.31
N SER A 34 19.30 -30.66 12.24
CA SER A 34 18.76 -30.25 10.93
C SER A 34 17.27 -29.92 11.01
N GLY A 35 16.47 -30.71 11.72
CA GLY A 35 15.05 -30.45 11.94
C GLY A 35 14.80 -29.13 12.67
N LEU A 36 15.60 -28.84 13.70
CA LEU A 36 15.54 -27.56 14.43
C LEU A 36 15.93 -26.37 13.56
N ILE A 37 16.95 -26.52 12.71
CA ILE A 37 17.36 -25.47 11.77
C ILE A 37 16.25 -25.20 10.75
N VAL A 38 15.64 -26.24 10.17
CA VAL A 38 14.53 -26.09 9.23
C VAL A 38 13.33 -25.41 9.90
N LEU A 39 13.00 -25.80 11.13
CA LEU A 39 11.90 -25.19 11.89
C LEU A 39 12.17 -23.70 12.19
N ALA A 40 13.40 -23.36 12.58
CA ALA A 40 13.79 -21.97 12.81
C ALA A 40 13.73 -21.15 11.52
N ALA A 41 14.23 -21.69 10.40
CA ALA A 41 14.16 -21.05 9.09
C ALA A 41 12.71 -20.82 8.64
N PHE A 42 11.81 -21.78 8.89
CA PHE A 42 10.39 -21.66 8.58
C PHE A 42 9.72 -20.52 9.36
N ASN A 43 9.95 -20.44 10.68
CA ASN A 43 9.42 -19.35 11.51
C ASN A 43 9.92 -17.97 11.06
N VAL A 44 11.19 -17.86 10.66
CA VAL A 44 11.76 -16.63 10.13
C VAL A 44 11.10 -16.26 8.79
N MET A 45 10.91 -17.22 7.89
CA MET A 45 10.26 -17.02 6.60
C MET A 45 8.79 -16.57 6.74
N ASP A 46 8.05 -17.17 7.66
CA ASP A 46 6.67 -16.76 7.99
C ASP A 46 6.63 -15.33 8.53
N GLY A 47 7.56 -14.97 9.41
CA GLY A 47 7.71 -13.61 9.92
C GLY A 47 7.98 -12.59 8.82
N PHE A 48 8.91 -12.89 7.90
CA PHE A 48 9.19 -12.05 6.74
C PHE A 48 8.00 -11.92 5.79
N SER A 49 7.29 -13.02 5.52
CA SER A 49 6.12 -13.02 4.63
C SER A 49 4.99 -12.17 5.21
N SER A 50 4.74 -12.27 6.53
CA SER A 50 3.77 -11.43 7.24
C SER A 50 4.16 -9.95 7.20
N LEU A 51 5.43 -9.62 7.43
CA LEU A 51 5.94 -8.24 7.37
C LEU A 51 5.86 -7.65 5.95
N ALA A 52 6.19 -8.44 4.93
CA ALA A 52 6.08 -8.03 3.54
C ALA A 52 4.62 -7.76 3.16
N ALA A 53 3.70 -8.65 3.53
CA ALA A 53 2.28 -8.46 3.27
C ALA A 53 1.72 -7.20 3.95
N LYS A 54 2.11 -6.94 5.21
CA LYS A 54 1.73 -5.70 5.93
C LYS A 54 2.28 -4.47 5.23
N THR A 55 3.56 -4.48 4.83
CA THR A 55 4.18 -3.36 4.11
C THR A 55 3.49 -3.08 2.78
N THR A 56 3.14 -4.13 2.01
CA THR A 56 2.42 -3.97 0.74
C THR A 56 1.02 -3.40 0.95
N LEU A 57 0.28 -3.88 1.95
CA LEU A 57 -1.05 -3.36 2.27
C LEU A 57 -0.98 -1.88 2.66
N GLN A 58 -0.07 -1.52 3.57
CA GLN A 58 0.14 -0.14 4.01
C GLN A 58 0.54 0.78 2.84
N ASN A 59 1.39 0.30 1.93
CA ASN A 59 1.77 1.05 0.74
C ASN A 59 0.57 1.30 -0.19
N ASN A 60 -0.30 0.31 -0.39
CA ASN A 60 -1.51 0.46 -1.21
C ASN A 60 -2.48 1.47 -0.59
N ILE A 61 -2.73 1.38 0.72
CA ILE A 61 -3.60 2.33 1.44
C ILE A 61 -3.02 3.76 1.37
N HIS A 62 -1.70 3.90 1.53
CA HIS A 62 -1.04 5.20 1.40
C HIS A 62 -1.16 5.78 -0.02
N LEU A 63 -1.04 4.93 -1.05
CA LEU A 63 -1.20 5.32 -2.44
C LEU A 63 -2.65 5.75 -2.74
N GLU A 64 -3.64 5.00 -2.26
CA GLU A 64 -5.07 5.38 -2.36
C GLU A 64 -5.34 6.73 -1.68
N LYS A 65 -4.79 6.96 -0.48
CA LYS A 65 -4.84 8.27 0.20
C LYS A 65 -4.30 9.39 -0.66
N ILE A 66 -3.08 9.23 -1.20
CA ILE A 66 -2.47 10.24 -2.08
C ILE A 66 -3.33 10.51 -3.32
N GLN A 67 -3.86 9.44 -3.95
CA GLN A 67 -4.69 9.56 -5.14
C GLN A 67 -5.99 10.31 -4.85
N PHE A 68 -6.66 9.98 -3.74
CA PHE A 68 -7.84 10.70 -3.28
C PHE A 68 -7.56 12.18 -3.06
N PHE A 69 -6.55 12.51 -2.24
CA PHE A 69 -6.21 13.91 -1.93
C PHE A 69 -5.85 14.71 -3.19
N LYS A 70 -5.15 14.08 -4.13
CA LYS A 70 -4.85 14.68 -5.42
C LYS A 70 -6.12 14.94 -6.22
N ALA A 71 -6.98 13.93 -6.39
CA ALA A 71 -8.20 14.04 -7.19
C ALA A 71 -9.15 15.11 -6.62
N ILE A 72 -9.47 15.04 -5.33
CA ILE A 72 -10.38 16.01 -4.71
C ILE A 72 -9.79 17.42 -4.67
N SER A 73 -8.46 17.58 -4.54
CA SER A 73 -7.83 18.90 -4.64
C SER A 73 -7.90 19.48 -6.06
N GLU A 74 -7.76 18.66 -7.10
CA GLU A 74 -7.88 19.08 -8.49
C GLU A 74 -9.33 19.47 -8.82
N ASP A 75 -10.28 18.63 -8.42
CA ASP A 75 -11.72 18.85 -8.64
C ASP A 75 -12.19 20.09 -7.86
N MET A 76 -11.79 20.22 -6.59
CA MET A 76 -12.06 21.41 -5.78
C MET A 76 -11.44 22.67 -6.40
N GLY A 77 -10.24 22.59 -6.99
CA GLY A 77 -9.59 23.73 -7.65
C GLY A 77 -10.41 24.23 -8.84
N LYS A 78 -10.80 23.30 -9.71
CA LYS A 78 -11.56 23.57 -10.95
C LYS A 78 -13.03 23.86 -10.72
N ALA A 79 -13.60 23.49 -9.58
CA ALA A 79 -15.01 23.70 -9.30
C ALA A 79 -15.40 25.19 -9.34
N LYS A 80 -16.37 25.51 -10.19
CA LYS A 80 -17.05 26.81 -10.20
C LYS A 80 -17.93 26.97 -8.96
N THR A 81 -18.75 25.97 -8.69
CA THR A 81 -19.67 25.96 -7.55
C THR A 81 -19.42 24.72 -6.72
N ILE A 82 -19.53 24.86 -5.40
CA ILE A 82 -19.40 23.75 -4.46
C ILE A 82 -20.64 23.74 -3.58
N LYS A 83 -21.39 22.65 -3.62
CA LYS A 83 -22.48 22.37 -2.68
C LYS A 83 -21.96 21.36 -1.67
N HIS A 84 -22.25 21.61 -0.41
CA HIS A 84 -21.78 20.77 0.69
C HIS A 84 -22.95 20.46 1.61
N TYR A 85 -23.07 19.19 1.93
CA TYR A 85 -24.03 18.58 2.83
C TYR A 85 -23.25 17.76 3.87
N ASP A 86 -23.93 17.27 4.91
CA ASP A 86 -23.28 16.61 6.05
C ASP A 86 -22.42 15.39 5.64
N ASP A 87 -22.86 14.61 4.64
CA ASP A 87 -22.20 13.40 4.15
C ASP A 87 -21.74 13.50 2.68
N GLU A 88 -21.99 14.63 2.01
CA GLU A 88 -21.76 14.75 0.57
C GLU A 88 -21.20 16.12 0.18
N THR A 89 -20.23 16.13 -0.73
CA THR A 89 -19.74 17.34 -1.38
C THR A 89 -19.84 17.20 -2.89
N ILE A 90 -20.51 18.15 -3.53
CA ILE A 90 -20.74 18.19 -4.97
C ILE A 90 -19.98 19.37 -5.58
N PHE A 91 -19.08 19.06 -6.51
CA PHE A 91 -18.33 20.01 -7.30
C PHE A 91 -18.97 20.17 -8.68
N TYR A 92 -19.28 21.41 -9.05
CA TYR A 92 -19.72 21.76 -10.40
C TYR A 92 -18.57 22.40 -11.15
N LEU A 93 -18.09 21.74 -12.19
CA LEU A 93 -17.02 22.22 -13.05
C LEU A 93 -17.52 23.33 -14.00
N PRO A 94 -16.61 24.06 -14.69
CA PRO A 94 -16.99 25.14 -15.60
C PRO A 94 -17.87 24.72 -16.78
N ASP A 95 -17.77 23.46 -17.18
CA ASP A 95 -18.52 22.81 -18.28
C ASP A 95 -19.83 22.14 -17.83
N GLU A 96 -20.30 22.47 -16.62
CA GLU A 96 -21.49 21.89 -15.99
C GLU A 96 -21.36 20.39 -15.63
N GLN A 97 -20.16 19.81 -15.73
CA GLN A 97 -19.92 18.47 -15.21
C GLN A 97 -20.07 18.46 -13.68
N GLU A 98 -20.87 17.53 -13.18
CA GLU A 98 -21.05 17.27 -11.76
C GLU A 98 -20.11 16.16 -11.30
N ILE A 99 -19.36 16.43 -10.22
CA ILE A 99 -18.55 15.44 -9.51
C ILE A 99 -19.00 15.43 -8.05
N SER A 100 -19.61 14.33 -7.61
CA SER A 100 -19.99 14.16 -6.22
C SER A 100 -19.01 13.27 -5.48
N TYR A 101 -18.84 13.58 -4.20
CA TYR A 101 -18.09 12.79 -3.25
C TYR A 101 -19.01 12.56 -2.05
N LYS A 102 -19.31 11.30 -1.75
CA LYS A 102 -20.17 10.92 -0.64
C LYS A 102 -19.41 10.04 0.35
N ILE A 103 -19.50 10.37 1.63
CA ILE A 103 -18.98 9.55 2.71
C ILE A 103 -19.94 8.39 2.92
N GLU A 104 -19.41 7.17 2.82
CA GLU A 104 -20.12 5.94 3.15
C GLU A 104 -19.33 5.14 4.21
N TYR A 105 -19.93 4.07 4.72
CA TYR A 105 -19.34 3.28 5.80
C TYR A 105 -17.96 2.69 5.43
N ASP A 106 -17.80 2.27 4.17
CA ASP A 106 -16.59 1.62 3.68
C ASP A 106 -15.58 2.59 3.03
N GLY A 107 -15.89 3.89 2.98
CA GLY A 107 -14.99 4.90 2.44
C GLY A 107 -15.68 6.08 1.79
N VAL A 108 -15.08 6.62 0.72
CA VAL A 108 -15.65 7.73 -0.05
C VAL A 108 -16.01 7.25 -1.44
N VAL A 109 -17.27 7.42 -1.84
CA VAL A 109 -17.74 7.17 -3.19
C VAL A 109 -17.61 8.46 -3.99
N ARG A 110 -16.84 8.41 -5.07
CA ARG A 110 -16.71 9.50 -6.04
C ARG A 110 -17.49 9.17 -7.30
N THR A 111 -18.43 10.02 -7.69
CA THR A 111 -19.24 9.85 -8.91
C THR A 111 -18.97 10.97 -9.89
N ILE A 112 -18.64 10.61 -11.14
CA ILE A 112 -18.59 11.53 -12.27
C ILE A 112 -19.62 11.08 -13.31
N GLY A 113 -20.69 11.85 -13.48
CA GLY A 113 -21.78 11.47 -14.40
C GLY A 113 -22.36 10.10 -14.02
N GLU A 114 -22.19 9.09 -14.86
CA GLU A 114 -22.67 7.72 -14.62
C GLU A 114 -21.61 6.78 -14.00
N VAL A 115 -20.35 7.22 -13.89
CA VAL A 115 -19.25 6.39 -13.40
C VAL A 115 -19.03 6.67 -11.92
N SER A 116 -18.98 5.62 -11.10
CA SER A 116 -18.70 5.72 -9.66
C SER A 116 -17.53 4.83 -9.27
N ASP A 117 -16.61 5.40 -8.50
CA ASP A 117 -15.44 4.73 -7.93
C ASP A 117 -15.48 4.84 -6.41
N THR A 118 -15.14 3.77 -5.69
CA THR A 118 -15.04 3.77 -4.23
C THR A 118 -13.59 3.83 -3.81
N ILE A 119 -13.28 4.77 -2.91
CA ILE A 119 -11.94 4.96 -2.36
C ILE A 119 -11.98 4.57 -0.89
N SER A 120 -11.13 3.62 -0.48
CA SER A 120 -11.16 2.97 0.84
C SER A 120 -10.53 3.83 1.95
N ILE A 121 -10.95 5.10 2.04
CA ILE A 121 -10.50 6.06 3.06
C ILE A 121 -11.66 6.36 3.98
N VAL A 122 -11.49 6.07 5.26
CA VAL A 122 -12.50 6.35 6.28
C VAL A 122 -12.41 7.81 6.71
N ILE A 123 -13.38 8.60 6.26
CA ILE A 123 -13.58 9.99 6.67
C ILE A 123 -14.71 10.02 7.71
N THR A 124 -14.41 10.47 8.92
CA THR A 124 -15.41 10.56 10.00
C THR A 124 -16.25 11.82 9.90
N SER A 125 -15.62 12.90 9.46
CA SER A 125 -16.29 14.16 9.22
C SER A 125 -15.52 14.96 8.16
N TRP A 126 -16.24 15.79 7.42
CA TRP A 126 -15.62 16.82 6.61
C TRP A 126 -16.46 18.09 6.63
N HIS A 127 -15.80 19.22 6.45
CA HIS A 127 -16.48 20.51 6.49
C HIS A 127 -15.86 21.50 5.53
N MET A 128 -16.74 22.23 4.85
CA MET A 128 -16.35 23.33 3.98
C MET A 128 -16.15 24.61 4.77
N ILE A 129 -14.97 25.21 4.66
CA ILE A 129 -14.65 26.53 5.22
C ILE A 129 -14.95 27.60 4.19
N TYR A 130 -15.74 28.60 4.59
CA TYR A 130 -16.10 29.74 3.74
C TYR A 130 -15.47 31.05 4.22
N GLN A 131 -15.06 31.89 3.28
CA GLN A 131 -14.74 33.31 3.52
C GLN A 131 -15.61 34.16 2.59
N ASN A 132 -16.35 35.13 3.14
CA ASN A 132 -17.26 35.99 2.35
C ASN A 132 -18.23 35.18 1.45
N LYS A 133 -18.75 34.06 1.96
CA LYS A 133 -19.61 33.09 1.25
C LYS A 133 -18.93 32.32 0.10
N LEU A 134 -17.62 32.47 -0.08
CA LEU A 134 -16.83 31.69 -1.03
C LEU A 134 -16.14 30.52 -0.33
N PRO A 135 -16.21 29.29 -0.86
CA PRO A 135 -15.50 28.15 -0.29
C PRO A 135 -13.99 28.35 -0.44
N THR A 136 -13.26 28.27 0.66
CA THR A 136 -11.80 28.50 0.70
C THR A 136 -10.99 27.27 1.05
N ALA A 137 -11.58 26.35 1.81
CA ALA A 137 -10.91 25.11 2.17
C ALA A 137 -11.93 24.02 2.48
N LEU A 138 -11.51 22.77 2.28
CA LEU A 138 -12.20 21.57 2.74
C LEU A 138 -11.32 20.96 3.83
N GLU A 139 -11.86 20.81 5.02
CA GLU A 139 -11.21 20.07 6.11
C GLU A 139 -11.86 18.71 6.27
N MET A 140 -11.04 17.70 6.55
CA MET A 140 -11.47 16.31 6.67
C MET A 140 -10.76 15.67 7.86
N GLU A 141 -11.52 14.96 8.67
CA GLU A 141 -11.00 14.07 9.70
C GLU A 141 -10.91 12.67 9.12
N VAL A 142 -9.68 12.20 8.94
CA VAL A 142 -9.40 10.88 8.38
C VAL A 142 -8.95 9.97 9.50
N THR A 143 -9.63 8.84 9.67
CA THR A 143 -9.23 7.83 10.65
C THR A 143 -8.09 6.99 10.06
N SER A 144 -6.95 6.97 10.73
CA SER A 144 -5.84 6.08 10.46
C SER A 144 -6.18 4.63 10.81
N GLU A 145 -5.46 3.67 10.20
CA GLU A 145 -5.48 2.25 10.60
C GLU A 145 -5.22 2.05 12.10
N THR A 146 -4.52 2.99 12.74
CA THR A 146 -4.16 2.96 14.17
C THR A 146 -5.17 3.64 15.10
N THR A 147 -6.38 3.99 14.61
CA THR A 147 -7.42 4.77 15.33
C THR A 147 -7.06 6.24 15.61
N ASP A 148 -5.87 6.69 15.20
CA ASP A 148 -5.51 8.11 15.26
C ASP A 148 -6.33 8.89 14.23
N ILE A 149 -6.90 10.01 14.66
CA ILE A 149 -7.62 10.94 13.78
C ILE A 149 -6.62 11.96 13.25
N GLU A 150 -6.44 11.97 11.93
CA GLU A 150 -5.59 12.93 11.23
C GLU A 150 -6.46 14.00 10.57
N LEU A 151 -6.18 15.28 10.83
CA LEU A 151 -6.86 16.39 10.21
C LEU A 151 -6.15 16.80 8.91
N TYR A 152 -6.86 16.71 7.80
CA TYR A 152 -6.39 17.16 6.49
C TYR A 152 -7.13 18.42 6.07
N ARG A 153 -6.39 19.41 5.54
CA ARG A 153 -6.95 20.64 5.00
C ARG A 153 -6.53 20.83 3.56
N ILE A 154 -7.50 20.87 2.66
CA ILE A 154 -7.32 21.16 1.24
C ILE A 154 -7.74 22.60 1.00
N LEU A 155 -6.82 23.41 0.46
CA LEU A 155 -7.10 24.80 0.14
C LEU A 155 -7.62 24.93 -1.30
N LYS A 156 -8.72 25.65 -1.48
CA LYS A 156 -9.20 26.01 -2.81
C LYS A 156 -8.33 27.11 -3.40
N ARG A 157 -7.73 26.81 -4.55
CA ARG A 157 -7.06 27.80 -5.41
C ARG A 157 -7.96 28.08 -6.59
N TYR A 158 -8.34 29.34 -6.76
CA TYR A 158 -9.15 29.78 -7.89
C TYR A 158 -8.22 30.08 -9.06
N ASP A 159 -8.49 29.46 -10.21
CA ASP A 159 -7.87 29.85 -11.47
C ASP A 159 -8.71 30.94 -12.18
N ASN A 160 -8.15 31.52 -13.25
CA ASN A 160 -8.82 32.59 -13.98
C ASN A 160 -10.11 32.13 -14.68
N GLU A 161 -10.18 30.88 -15.15
CA GLU A 161 -11.37 30.35 -15.84
C GLU A 161 -12.54 30.22 -14.88
N VAL A 162 -12.28 29.68 -13.68
CA VAL A 162 -13.24 29.61 -12.58
C VAL A 162 -13.68 31.01 -12.16
N LEU A 163 -12.76 31.96 -12.01
CA LEU A 163 -13.10 33.34 -11.62
C LEU A 163 -13.99 34.04 -12.65
N MET A 164 -13.67 33.91 -13.95
CA MET A 164 -14.49 34.47 -15.03
C MET A 164 -15.90 33.87 -15.04
N ASN A 165 -16.00 32.57 -14.81
CA ASN A 165 -17.27 31.88 -14.73
C ASN A 165 -18.07 32.27 -13.47
N LEU A 166 -17.42 32.53 -12.35
CA LEU A 166 -18.08 33.00 -11.13
C LEU A 166 -18.66 34.41 -11.30
N THR A 167 -18.00 35.28 -12.05
CA THR A 167 -18.54 36.62 -12.34
C THR A 167 -19.81 36.60 -13.19
N SER A 168 -19.98 35.62 -14.08
CA SER A 168 -21.19 35.51 -14.90
C SER A 168 -22.43 35.03 -14.13
N LEU A 169 -22.26 34.45 -12.93
CA LEU A 169 -23.37 34.08 -12.05
C LEU A 169 -23.95 35.25 -11.24
N LYS A 170 -23.27 36.40 -11.18
CA LYS A 170 -23.76 37.58 -10.46
C LYS A 170 -24.54 38.52 -11.38
N THR A 171 -25.78 38.16 -11.68
CA THR A 171 -26.80 39.11 -12.17
C THR A 171 -28.18 38.65 -11.74
N GLU A 172 -28.46 38.67 -10.43
CA GLU A 172 -29.82 38.77 -9.85
C GLU A 172 -29.76 39.59 -8.56
#